data_AF-A0A7S2IBH5-F1
#
_entry.id   AF-A0A7S2IBH5-F1
#
_cell.length_a   1.000
_cell.length_b   1.000
_cell.length_c   1.000
_cell.angle_alpha   90.00
_cell.angle_beta   90.00
_cell.angle_gamma   90.00
#
_symmetry.space_group_name_H-M   'P 1'
#
loop_
_entity.id
_entity.type
_entity.pdbx_description
1 polymer ?
#
loop_
_entity_poly.entity_id
_entity_poly.type
_entity_poly.pdbx_seq_one_letter_code
_entity_poly.pdbx_strand_id
1 'polypeptide(L)'
;RAGRARAQAMAPKVKKHANKQQKKKAKAARLAAGQGKAPVLRREEFKAKGKRRRALVSAVTQQAKATLAGMTTPVETADQLKDRQAREWKEMKAKVAKLKKERHGLPKKGSKDLKQAAGLEIKLLISELEVKHEAERRA
;
A
#
# COMPACT_ATOMS: atom_id res chain seq x y z
N ARG A 1 3.20 -58.11 38.43
CA ARG A 1 3.77 -57.39 37.26
C ARG A 1 3.04 -57.87 36.01
N ALA A 2 2.13 -57.07 35.44
CA ALA A 2 1.45 -57.37 34.18
C ALA A 2 1.79 -56.26 33.17
N GLY A 3 2.45 -56.62 32.07
CA GLY A 3 2.90 -55.69 31.03
C GLY A 3 1.77 -55.34 30.06
N ARG A 4 1.51 -54.03 29.90
CA ARG A 4 0.60 -53.50 28.86
C ARG A 4 1.33 -53.42 27.53
N ALA A 5 0.98 -54.28 26.58
CA ALA A 5 1.32 -54.13 25.18
C ALA A 5 0.54 -52.94 24.59
N ARG A 6 1.26 -51.90 24.15
CA ARG A 6 0.69 -50.72 23.47
C ARG A 6 0.59 -51.05 21.97
N ALA A 7 -0.60 -51.43 21.51
CA ALA A 7 -0.87 -51.62 20.09
C ALA A 7 -0.72 -50.27 19.35
N GLN A 8 0.22 -50.19 18.41
CA GLN A 8 0.34 -49.06 17.50
C GLN A 8 -0.76 -49.18 16.44
N ALA A 9 -1.83 -48.40 16.59
CA ALA A 9 -2.87 -48.28 15.58
C ALA A 9 -2.29 -47.55 14.34
N MET A 10 -2.05 -48.31 13.27
CA MET A 10 -1.68 -47.80 11.96
C MET A 10 -2.78 -46.88 11.42
N ALA A 11 -2.46 -45.60 11.20
CA ALA A 11 -3.40 -44.63 10.64
C ALA A 11 -3.85 -45.04 9.22
N PRO A 12 -5.15 -44.98 8.89
CA PRO A 12 -5.64 -45.44 7.60
C PRO A 12 -5.08 -44.58 6.46
N LYS A 13 -4.50 -45.23 5.43
CA LYS A 13 -4.04 -44.60 4.18
C LYS A 13 -5.22 -43.90 3.48
N VAL A 14 -5.29 -42.58 3.62
CA VAL A 14 -6.31 -41.75 2.96
C VAL A 14 -6.11 -41.81 1.44
N LYS A 15 -7.05 -42.44 0.72
CA LYS A 15 -7.06 -42.53 -0.74
C LYS A 15 -7.01 -41.13 -1.36
N LYS A 16 -6.16 -40.90 -2.38
CA LYS A 16 -5.89 -39.58 -3.01
C LYS A 16 -7.17 -38.79 -3.37
N HIS A 17 -8.26 -39.48 -3.72
CA HIS A 17 -9.56 -38.87 -4.04
C HIS A 17 -10.26 -38.21 -2.85
N ALA A 18 -10.16 -38.78 -1.64
CA ALA A 18 -10.73 -38.20 -0.43
C ALA A 18 -10.02 -36.90 -0.03
N ASN A 19 -8.69 -36.87 -0.15
CA ASN A 19 -7.88 -35.69 0.10
C ASN A 19 -8.16 -34.57 -0.94
N LYS A 20 -8.43 -34.94 -2.21
CA LYS A 20 -8.85 -33.98 -3.26
C LYS A 20 -10.22 -33.35 -2.96
N GLN A 21 -11.19 -34.13 -2.48
CA GLN A 21 -12.49 -33.60 -2.08
C GLN A 21 -12.40 -32.73 -0.82
N GLN A 22 -11.63 -33.13 0.20
CA GLN A 22 -11.39 -32.31 1.38
C GLN A 22 -10.68 -30.99 1.03
N LYS A 23 -9.70 -30.99 0.12
CA LYS A 23 -9.08 -29.75 -0.39
C LYS A 23 -10.08 -28.85 -1.12
N LYS A 24 -11.01 -29.41 -1.90
CA LYS A 24 -12.07 -28.62 -2.56
C LYS A 24 -13.06 -28.03 -1.54
N LYS A 25 -13.48 -28.81 -0.53
CA LYS A 25 -14.36 -28.34 0.55
C LYS A 25 -13.69 -27.30 1.43
N ALA A 26 -12.42 -27.47 1.79
CA ALA A 26 -11.65 -26.48 2.54
C ALA A 26 -11.42 -25.18 1.74
N LYS A 27 -11.21 -25.29 0.41
CA LYS A 27 -11.12 -24.11 -0.48
C LYS A 27 -12.46 -23.38 -0.60
N ALA A 28 -13.56 -24.12 -0.72
CA ALA A 28 -14.91 -23.56 -0.75
C ALA A 28 -15.29 -22.89 0.59
N ALA A 29 -14.96 -23.53 1.72
CA ALA A 29 -15.17 -22.97 3.06
C ALA A 29 -14.32 -21.71 3.30
N ARG A 30 -13.07 -21.67 2.81
CA ARG A 30 -12.23 -20.46 2.84
C ARG A 30 -12.78 -19.31 1.98
N LEU A 31 -13.40 -19.64 0.84
CA LEU A 31 -14.05 -18.66 -0.02
C LEU A 31 -15.36 -18.14 0.58
N ALA A 32 -16.14 -19.01 1.24
CA ALA A 32 -17.38 -18.65 1.94
C ALA A 32 -17.13 -17.86 3.23
N ALA A 33 -16.04 -18.13 3.95
CA ALA A 33 -15.69 -17.47 5.21
C ALA A 33 -14.98 -16.10 5.05
N GLY A 34 -14.88 -15.55 3.83
CA GLY A 34 -14.32 -14.21 3.58
C GLY A 34 -12.81 -14.03 3.90
N GLN A 35 -12.16 -15.03 4.47
CA GLN A 35 -10.75 -14.98 4.89
C GLN A 35 -9.86 -15.68 3.85
N GLY A 36 -9.61 -15.01 2.72
CA GLY A 36 -8.86 -15.70 1.66
C GLY A 36 -8.28 -14.88 0.53
N LYS A 37 -8.40 -13.55 0.54
CA LYS A 37 -7.56 -12.71 -0.31
C LYS A 37 -6.70 -11.86 0.60
N ALA A 38 -5.44 -12.23 0.75
CA ALA A 38 -4.42 -11.18 0.86
C ALA A 38 -4.72 -10.22 -0.30
N PRO A 39 -4.82 -8.90 -0.07
CA PRO A 39 -4.98 -7.97 -1.18
C PRO A 39 -3.72 -8.06 -2.01
N VAL A 40 -3.74 -8.92 -3.03
CA VAL A 40 -3.03 -8.66 -4.26
C VAL A 40 -3.54 -7.29 -4.64
N LEU A 41 -2.73 -6.26 -4.38
CA LEU A 41 -3.01 -4.88 -4.77
C LEU A 41 -3.66 -4.97 -6.13
N ARG A 42 -4.95 -4.64 -6.20
CA ARG A 42 -5.76 -4.94 -7.38
C ARG A 42 -4.99 -4.34 -8.55
N ARG A 43 -4.84 -5.07 -9.66
CA ARG A 43 -4.11 -4.57 -10.85
C ARG A 43 -4.54 -3.13 -11.22
N GLU A 44 -5.79 -2.81 -10.93
CA GLU A 44 -6.40 -1.49 -11.02
C GLU A 44 -5.82 -0.43 -10.05
N GLU A 45 -5.51 -0.76 -8.80
CA GLU A 45 -4.83 0.14 -7.84
C GLU A 45 -3.40 0.46 -8.31
N PHE A 46 -2.68 -0.51 -8.87
CA PHE A 46 -1.36 -0.29 -9.45
C PHE A 46 -1.40 0.59 -10.70
N LYS A 47 -2.35 0.33 -11.61
CA LYS A 47 -2.59 1.19 -12.79
C LYS A 47 -2.99 2.61 -12.36
N ALA A 48 -3.85 2.75 -11.35
CA ALA A 48 -4.27 4.03 -10.81
C ALA A 48 -3.07 4.80 -10.23
N LYS A 49 -2.19 4.15 -9.46
CA LYS A 49 -0.95 4.76 -8.96
C LYS A 49 -0.05 5.22 -10.10
N GLY A 50 0.15 4.38 -11.12
CA GLY A 50 0.95 4.74 -12.30
C GLY A 50 0.36 5.92 -13.08
N LYS A 51 -0.97 5.96 -13.25
CA LYS A 51 -1.68 7.09 -13.90
C LYS A 51 -1.50 8.38 -13.09
N ARG A 52 -1.64 8.34 -11.77
CA ARG A 52 -1.43 9.50 -10.89
C ARG A 52 -0.01 10.04 -10.99
N ARG A 53 1.01 9.18 -10.92
CA ARG A 53 2.42 9.61 -11.06
C ARG A 53 2.67 10.27 -12.41
N ARG A 54 2.19 9.69 -13.51
CA ARG A 54 2.34 10.30 -14.84
C ARG A 54 1.62 11.63 -14.94
N ALA A 55 0.41 11.74 -14.39
CA ALA A 55 -0.35 12.97 -14.36
C ALA A 55 0.36 14.08 -13.55
N LEU A 56 0.98 13.73 -12.42
CA LEU A 56 1.78 14.67 -11.62
C LEU A 56 2.99 15.17 -12.40
N VAL A 57 3.76 14.27 -13.02
CA VAL A 57 4.92 14.65 -13.83
C VAL A 57 4.49 15.53 -14.99
N SER A 58 3.43 15.16 -15.71
CA SER A 58 2.92 15.95 -16.83
C SER A 58 2.42 17.33 -16.40
N ALA A 59 1.76 17.43 -15.24
CA ALA A 59 1.31 18.71 -14.71
C ALA A 59 2.49 19.62 -14.38
N VAL A 60 3.54 19.10 -13.73
CA VAL A 60 4.75 19.86 -13.42
C VAL A 60 5.47 20.31 -14.69
N THR A 61 5.61 19.44 -15.69
CA THR A 61 6.24 19.82 -16.97
C THR A 61 5.42 20.83 -17.75
N GLN A 62 4.08 20.72 -17.75
CA GLN A 62 3.20 21.71 -18.37
C GLN A 62 3.29 23.06 -17.67
N GLN A 63 3.34 23.06 -16.34
CA GLN A 63 3.52 24.28 -15.56
C GLN A 63 4.86 24.94 -15.86
N ALA A 64 5.96 24.18 -15.84
CA ALA A 64 7.29 24.69 -16.20
C ALA A 64 7.33 25.26 -17.63
N LYS A 65 6.71 24.55 -18.60
CA LYS A 65 6.59 25.03 -19.97
C LYS A 65 5.78 26.33 -20.08
N ALA A 66 4.70 26.46 -19.31
CA ALA A 66 3.90 27.69 -19.27
C ALA A 66 4.68 28.86 -18.65
N THR A 67 5.51 28.60 -17.63
CA THR A 67 6.38 29.60 -17.02
C THR A 67 7.49 30.05 -18.00
N LEU A 68 8.11 29.12 -18.73
CA LEU A 68 9.06 29.41 -19.82
C LEU A 68 8.42 30.21 -20.97
N ALA A 69 7.14 29.96 -21.26
CA ALA A 69 6.38 30.69 -22.27
C ALA A 69 5.90 32.08 -21.77
N GLY A 70 6.28 32.50 -20.56
CA GLY A 70 5.92 33.80 -19.99
C GLY A 70 4.44 33.94 -19.61
N MET A 71 3.68 32.84 -19.57
CA MET A 71 2.24 32.84 -19.28
C MET A 71 1.91 32.80 -17.78
N THR A 72 2.87 32.44 -16.92
CA THR A 72 2.66 32.33 -15.47
C THR A 72 3.80 32.94 -14.67
N THR A 73 3.49 33.27 -13.39
CA THR A 73 4.29 33.98 -12.36
C THR A 73 5.80 33.71 -12.35
N PRO A 74 6.62 34.64 -11.81
CA PRO A 74 8.08 34.63 -11.93
C PRO A 74 8.71 33.29 -11.53
N VAL A 75 9.70 32.89 -12.31
CA VAL A 75 10.58 31.75 -12.06
C VAL A 75 11.15 31.89 -10.64
N GLU A 76 10.67 31.05 -9.71
CA GLU A 76 11.24 30.97 -8.37
C GLU A 76 12.76 30.75 -8.51
N THR A 77 13.57 31.47 -7.73
CA THR A 77 15.00 31.18 -7.71
C THR A 77 15.22 29.77 -7.15
N ALA A 78 16.34 29.14 -7.50
CA ALA A 78 16.63 27.78 -7.04
C ALA A 78 16.58 27.64 -5.51
N ASP A 79 16.91 28.71 -4.78
CA ASP A 79 16.85 28.72 -3.31
C ASP A 79 15.42 28.88 -2.78
N GLN A 80 14.58 29.70 -3.42
CA GLN A 80 13.14 29.78 -3.11
C GLN A 80 12.44 28.45 -3.33
N LEU A 81 12.79 27.74 -4.41
CA LEU A 81 12.27 26.40 -4.69
C LEU A 81 12.66 25.40 -3.59
N LYS A 82 13.92 25.39 -3.14
CA LYS A 82 14.36 24.52 -2.04
C LYS A 82 13.61 24.83 -0.74
N ASP A 83 13.44 26.11 -0.42
CA ASP A 83 12.72 26.53 0.78
C ASP A 83 11.25 26.11 0.74
N ARG A 84 10.60 26.26 -0.41
CA ARG A 84 9.23 25.77 -0.64
C ARG A 84 9.16 24.25 -0.45
N GLN A 85 10.04 23.50 -1.10
CA GLN A 85 10.08 22.05 -0.97
C GLN A 85 10.34 21.61 0.48
N ALA A 86 11.20 22.31 1.22
CA ALA A 86 11.45 22.03 2.63
C ALA A 86 10.21 22.27 3.51
N ARG A 87 9.41 23.31 3.24
CA ARG A 87 8.12 23.55 3.91
C ARG A 87 7.13 22.44 3.59
N GLU A 88 6.99 22.07 2.31
CA GLU A 88 6.11 20.96 1.89
C GLU A 88 6.48 19.64 2.59
N TRP A 89 7.79 19.37 2.76
CA TRP A 89 8.27 18.21 3.53
C TRP A 89 7.89 18.27 5.01
N LYS A 90 7.97 19.43 5.65
CA LYS A 90 7.57 19.61 7.05
C LYS A 90 6.07 19.34 7.21
N GLU A 91 5.25 19.91 6.33
CA GLU A 91 3.80 19.69 6.34
C GLU A 91 3.43 18.23 6.11
N MET A 92 4.07 17.58 5.13
CA MET A 92 3.83 16.17 4.84
C MET A 92 4.24 15.29 6.03
N LYS A 93 5.38 15.56 6.67
CA LYS A 93 5.79 14.87 7.90
C LYS A 93 4.79 15.05 9.03
N ALA A 94 4.21 16.24 9.19
CA ALA A 94 3.15 16.49 10.17
C ALA A 94 1.88 15.66 9.87
N LYS A 95 1.47 15.59 8.60
CA LYS A 95 0.36 14.73 8.14
C LYS A 95 0.64 13.25 8.40
N VAL A 96 1.85 12.77 8.09
CA VAL A 96 2.27 11.39 8.37
C VAL A 96 2.26 11.11 9.88
N ALA A 97 2.70 12.06 10.72
CA ALA A 97 2.63 11.92 12.16
C ALA A 97 1.19 11.80 12.66
N LYS A 98 0.27 12.61 12.13
CA LYS A 98 -1.18 12.51 12.42
C LYS A 98 -1.74 11.14 12.03
N LEU A 99 -1.51 10.69 10.80
CA LEU A 99 -1.94 9.36 10.32
C LEU A 99 -1.34 8.20 11.13
N LYS A 100 -0.08 8.34 11.58
CA LYS A 100 0.53 7.36 12.48
C LYS A 100 -0.20 7.33 13.82
N LYS A 101 -0.48 8.48 14.43
CA LYS A 101 -1.24 8.56 15.69
C LYS A 101 -2.62 7.91 15.55
N GLU A 102 -3.35 8.24 14.49
CA GLU A 102 -4.65 7.63 14.18
C GLU A 102 -4.53 6.11 14.03
N ARG A 103 -3.54 5.64 13.25
CA ARG A 103 -3.28 4.21 13.07
C ARG A 103 -2.95 3.49 14.39
N HIS A 104 -2.21 4.14 15.28
CA HIS A 104 -1.86 3.60 16.60
C HIS A 104 -3.04 3.60 17.57
N GLY A 105 -3.96 4.57 17.45
CA GLY A 105 -5.21 4.63 18.24
C GLY A 105 -6.23 3.56 17.88
N LEU A 106 -6.11 2.92 16.72
CA LEU A 106 -7.04 1.87 16.29
C LEU A 106 -6.92 0.57 17.14
N PRO A 107 -8.05 -0.08 17.48
CA PRO A 107 -8.07 -1.26 18.34
C PRO A 107 -7.26 -2.42 17.76
N LYS A 108 -6.70 -3.32 18.58
CA LYS A 108 -5.86 -4.43 18.08
C LYS A 108 -6.65 -5.44 17.23
N LYS A 109 -7.91 -5.71 17.58
CA LYS A 109 -8.82 -6.62 16.88
C LYS A 109 -9.80 -5.83 15.99
N GLY A 110 -10.14 -6.37 14.82
CA GLY A 110 -11.17 -5.80 13.93
C GLY A 110 -10.76 -4.61 13.05
N SER A 111 -9.64 -3.93 13.32
CA SER A 111 -9.22 -2.73 12.56
C SER A 111 -8.11 -2.98 11.52
N LYS A 112 -7.92 -4.22 11.09
CA LYS A 112 -6.82 -4.61 10.17
C LYS A 112 -6.83 -3.77 8.89
N ASP A 113 -7.99 -3.62 8.27
CA ASP A 113 -8.13 -2.94 6.99
C ASP A 113 -7.88 -1.44 7.12
N LEU A 114 -8.33 -0.82 8.21
CA LEU A 114 -8.06 0.59 8.53
C LEU A 114 -6.57 0.84 8.77
N LYS A 115 -5.91 -0.05 9.52
CA LYS A 115 -4.45 0.03 9.75
C LYS A 115 -3.65 -0.13 8.47
N GLN A 116 -4.14 -0.95 7.55
CA GLN A 116 -3.54 -1.14 6.24
C GLN A 116 -3.78 0.10 5.36
N ALA A 117 -5.00 0.63 5.31
CA ALA A 117 -5.35 1.83 4.55
C ALA A 117 -4.50 3.03 4.97
N ALA A 118 -4.40 3.31 6.27
CA ALA A 118 -3.54 4.37 6.80
C ALA A 118 -2.06 4.15 6.42
N GLY A 119 -1.59 2.90 6.42
CA GLY A 119 -0.23 2.57 5.98
C GLY A 119 0.00 2.79 4.48
N LEU A 120 -1.00 2.53 3.65
CA LEU A 120 -0.95 2.81 2.21
C LEU A 120 -0.99 4.30 1.92
N GLU A 121 -1.81 5.05 2.65
CA GLU A 121 -1.92 6.50 2.53
C GLU A 121 -0.60 7.21 2.87
N ILE A 122 0.06 6.80 3.96
CA ILE A 122 1.40 7.31 4.31
C ILE A 122 2.40 7.06 3.16
N LYS A 123 2.41 5.85 2.60
CA LYS A 123 3.30 5.52 1.47
C LYS A 123 2.97 6.33 0.23
N LEU A 124 1.69 6.57 -0.02
CA LEU A 124 1.23 7.35 -1.17
C LEU A 124 1.71 8.80 -1.05
N LEU A 125 1.45 9.46 0.09
CA LEU A 125 1.85 10.85 0.36
C LEU A 125 3.35 11.07 0.16
N ILE A 126 4.18 10.18 0.69
CA ILE A 126 5.64 10.26 0.52
C ILE A 126 6.00 10.11 -0.97
N SER A 127 5.48 9.07 -1.63
CA SER A 127 5.85 8.80 -3.03
C SER A 127 5.36 9.84 -4.03
N GLU A 128 4.21 10.48 -3.78
CA GLU A 128 3.69 11.54 -4.65
C GLU A 128 4.50 12.83 -4.48
N LEU A 129 4.88 13.18 -3.25
CA LEU A 129 5.69 14.35 -2.98
C LEU A 129 7.11 14.22 -3.55
N GLU A 130 7.74 13.05 -3.38
CA GLU A 130 9.06 12.77 -3.96
C GLU A 130 9.05 12.90 -5.49
N VAL A 131 8.02 12.35 -6.15
CA VAL A 131 7.87 12.45 -7.61
C VAL A 131 7.67 13.89 -8.06
N LYS A 132 6.88 14.66 -7.32
CA LYS A 132 6.66 16.08 -7.61
C LYS A 132 7.98 16.86 -7.52
N HIS A 133 8.71 16.74 -6.41
CA HIS A 133 9.97 17.46 -6.21
C HIS A 133 11.08 17.00 -7.14
N GLU A 134 11.10 15.72 -7.52
CA GLU A 134 12.02 15.21 -8.53
C GLU A 134 11.68 15.74 -9.93
N ALA A 135 10.40 15.84 -10.28
CA ALA A 135 9.97 16.46 -11.53
C ALA A 135 10.30 17.95 -11.57
N GLU A 136 10.07 18.68 -10.47
CA GLU A 136 10.41 20.10 -10.36
C GLU A 136 11.92 20.37 -10.46
N ARG A 137 12.78 19.44 -10.00
CA ARG A 137 14.24 19.57 -10.14
C ARG A 137 14.76 19.22 -11.53
N ARG A 138 13.98 18.45 -12.31
CA ARG A 138 14.34 18.03 -13.68
C ARG A 138 13.81 18.97 -14.75
N ALA A 139 12.70 19.64 -14.47
CA ALA A 139 12.10 20.65 -15.32
C ALA A 139 12.95 21.93 -15.34
#